data_AF-Q8TZ16-F1
#
_entry.id   AF-Q8TZ16-F1
#
_cell.length_a   1.000
_cell.length_b   1.000
_cell.length_c   1.000
_cell.angle_alpha   90.00
_cell.angle_beta   90.00
_cell.angle_gamma   90.00
#
_symmetry.space_group_name_H-M   'P 1'
#
loop_
_entity.id
_entity.type
_entity.pdbx_description
1 polymer ?
#
loop_
_entity_poly.entity_id
_entity_poly.type
_entity_poly.pdbx_seq_one_letter_code
_entity_poly.pdbx_strand_id
1 'polypeptide(L)'
;MARNPRRKGRDGWKQSKSRGKPSFVTCECCGGKVPRHKAIPWTQGFRITDPVVRQAVDDRYVHTFSRKVYYCPKCARFLGIRKPKRR
;
A
#
# COMPACT_ATOMS: atom_id res chain seq x y z
N MET A 1 -1.48 29.56 -5.23
CA MET A 1 -1.40 28.28 -4.48
C MET A 1 -0.29 27.41 -5.06
N ALA A 2 0.86 27.34 -4.39
CA ALA A 2 2.08 26.72 -4.94
C ALA A 2 2.01 25.19 -4.86
N ARG A 3 2.02 24.53 -6.03
CA ARG A 3 2.24 23.07 -6.15
C ARG A 3 3.69 22.77 -5.78
N ASN A 4 3.95 22.46 -4.51
CA ASN A 4 5.29 22.15 -4.00
C ASN A 4 5.92 20.99 -4.79
N PRO A 5 7.03 21.22 -5.53
CA PRO A 5 7.68 20.18 -6.30
C PRO A 5 8.36 19.19 -5.36
N ARG A 6 7.88 17.95 -5.43
CA ARG A 6 8.34 16.78 -4.66
C ARG A 6 9.87 16.70 -4.63
N ARG A 7 10.48 17.02 -3.48
CA ARG A 7 11.90 16.73 -3.20
C ARG A 7 12.18 15.26 -3.56
N LYS A 8 13.10 15.04 -4.50
CA LYS A 8 13.58 13.75 -4.96
C LYS A 8 14.17 13.00 -3.75
N GLY A 9 13.41 12.06 -3.19
CA GLY A 9 13.79 11.32 -2.00
C GLY A 9 15.13 10.61 -2.18
N ARG A 10 16.01 10.75 -1.18
CA ARG A 10 17.36 10.16 -1.04
C ARG A 10 17.32 8.62 -0.82
N ASP A 11 16.16 8.00 -0.99
CA ASP A 11 15.97 6.55 -0.95
C ASP A 11 16.29 6.03 -2.35
N GLY A 12 17.35 5.23 -2.53
CA GLY A 12 17.96 4.79 -3.79
C GLY A 12 17.10 3.96 -4.76
N TRP A 13 15.82 4.29 -4.94
CA TRP A 13 14.92 3.73 -5.93
C TRP A 13 15.27 4.28 -7.31
N LYS A 14 16.19 3.60 -8.00
CA LYS A 14 16.45 3.81 -9.42
C LYS A 14 15.26 3.29 -10.21
N GLN A 15 14.51 4.19 -10.86
CA GLN A 15 13.67 3.76 -11.98
C GLN A 15 14.59 3.25 -13.08
N SER A 16 14.34 2.04 -13.60
CA SER A 16 15.01 1.58 -14.81
C SER A 16 14.66 2.55 -15.95
N LYS A 17 15.69 3.07 -16.61
CA LYS A 17 15.59 4.20 -17.55
C LYS A 17 14.72 3.91 -18.79
N SER A 18 14.32 2.66 -19.05
CA SER A 18 13.65 2.28 -20.30
C SER A 18 12.11 2.14 -20.25
N ARG A 19 11.47 2.24 -19.07
CA ARG A 19 10.01 2.01 -18.96
C ARG A 19 9.19 3.30 -18.89
N GLY A 20 8.98 3.96 -20.04
CA GLY A 20 7.89 4.91 -20.31
C GLY A 20 7.42 5.88 -19.20
N LYS A 21 6.17 6.37 -19.29
CA LYS A 21 5.55 7.16 -18.21
C LYS A 21 5.10 6.21 -17.09
N PRO A 22 5.49 6.45 -15.82
CA PRO A 22 5.10 5.56 -14.73
C PRO A 22 3.59 5.65 -14.47
N SER A 23 2.95 4.51 -14.24
CA SER A 23 1.57 4.49 -13.74
C SER A 23 1.49 5.09 -12.33
N PHE A 24 0.43 5.85 -12.07
CA PHE A 24 0.16 6.44 -10.76
C PHE A 24 -0.93 5.64 -10.06
N VAL A 25 -0.75 5.43 -8.76
CA VAL A 25 -1.73 4.80 -7.86
C VAL A 25 -2.10 5.80 -6.77
N THR A 26 -3.33 5.71 -6.29
CA THR A 26 -3.80 6.54 -5.17
C THR A 26 -3.44 5.87 -3.86
N CYS A 27 -2.95 6.64 -2.89
CA CYS A 27 -2.72 6.13 -1.55
C CYS A 27 -4.04 6.06 -0.77
N GLU A 28 -4.38 4.90 -0.23
CA GLU A 28 -5.63 4.71 0.55
C GLU A 28 -5.67 5.55 1.84
N CYS A 29 -4.52 5.86 2.43
CA CYS A 29 -4.46 6.57 3.71
C CYS A 29 -4.53 8.10 3.57
N CYS A 30 -3.99 8.66 2.47
CA CYS A 30 -3.89 10.12 2.32
C CYS A 30 -4.46 10.67 1.01
N GLY A 31 -4.97 9.82 0.12
CA GLY A 31 -5.53 10.21 -1.19
C GLY A 31 -4.50 10.72 -2.21
N GLY A 32 -3.22 10.82 -1.86
CA GLY A 32 -2.19 11.34 -2.75
C GLY A 32 -1.86 10.42 -3.92
N LYS A 33 -1.65 10.97 -5.12
CA LYS A 33 -1.18 10.23 -6.31
C LYS A 33 0.32 9.92 -6.21
N VAL A 34 0.67 8.65 -6.04
CA VAL A 34 2.05 8.15 -5.92
C VAL A 34 2.40 7.32 -7.16
N PRO A 35 3.60 7.47 -7.75
CA PRO A 35 4.03 6.55 -8.80
C PRO A 35 4.07 5.11 -8.29
N ARG A 36 3.57 4.15 -9.06
CA ARG A 36 3.42 2.73 -8.67
C ARG A 36 4.72 2.11 -8.16
N HIS A 37 5.86 2.46 -8.75
CA HIS A 37 7.18 1.96 -8.34
C HIS A 37 7.67 2.47 -6.97
N LYS A 38 7.07 3.54 -6.44
CA LYS A 38 7.35 4.07 -5.09
C LYS A 38 6.27 3.72 -4.07
N ALA A 39 5.13 3.22 -4.54
CA ALA A 39 4.05 2.82 -3.67
C ALA A 39 4.37 1.46 -3.03
N ILE A 40 4.03 1.31 -1.76
CA ILE A 40 4.21 0.06 -1.02
C ILE A 40 2.90 -0.70 -1.14
N PRO A 41 2.86 -1.84 -1.88
CA PRO A 41 1.68 -2.67 -1.95
C PRO A 41 1.47 -3.35 -0.60
N TRP A 42 0.23 -3.40 -0.16
CA TRP A 42 -0.19 -4.15 1.02
C TRP A 42 -1.48 -4.90 0.69
N THR A 43 -1.66 -6.08 1.26
CA THR A 43 -2.87 -6.87 1.06
C THR A 43 -3.71 -6.77 2.32
N GLN A 44 -4.88 -6.13 2.22
CA GLN A 44 -5.86 -6.13 3.29
C GLN A 44 -6.86 -7.24 3.03
N GLY A 45 -6.76 -8.31 3.80
CA GLY A 45 -7.74 -9.40 3.81
C GLY A 45 -8.70 -9.25 4.98
N PHE A 46 -9.97 -9.52 4.75
CA PHE A 46 -10.92 -9.74 5.83
C PHE A 46 -10.80 -11.20 6.30
N ARG A 47 -10.37 -11.37 7.55
CA ARG A 47 -10.35 -12.68 8.21
C ARG A 47 -11.41 -12.69 9.30
N ILE A 48 -12.39 -13.56 9.17
CA ILE A 48 -13.36 -13.84 10.23
C ILE A 48 -12.62 -14.75 11.23
N THR A 49 -12.16 -14.15 12.32
CA THR A 49 -11.44 -14.87 13.40
C THR A 49 -12.38 -15.25 14.55
N ASP A 50 -13.62 -14.74 14.54
CA ASP A 50 -14.58 -15.00 15.62
C ASP A 50 -15.02 -16.48 15.63
N PRO A 51 -14.92 -17.17 16.77
CA PRO A 51 -15.22 -18.59 16.87
C PRO A 51 -16.72 -18.89 16.72
N VAL A 52 -17.61 -17.97 17.10
CA VAL A 52 -19.07 -18.15 17.00
C VAL A 52 -19.50 -18.05 15.54
N VAL A 53 -18.96 -17.06 14.82
CA VAL A 53 -19.26 -16.89 13.39
C VAL A 53 -18.70 -18.05 12.55
N ARG A 54 -17.55 -18.61 12.92
CA ARG A 54 -16.97 -19.79 12.27
C ARG A 54 -17.77 -21.07 12.48
N GLN A 55 -18.49 -21.19 13.58
CA GLN A 55 -19.37 -22.35 13.82
C GLN A 55 -20.70 -22.20 13.08
N ALA A 56 -21.18 -20.97 12.90
CA ALA A 56 -22.45 -20.69 12.22
C ALA A 56 -22.33 -20.67 10.70
N VAL A 57 -21.14 -20.41 10.15
CA VAL A 57 -20.92 -20.29 8.71
C VAL A 57 -19.90 -21.32 8.25
N ASP A 58 -20.32 -22.17 7.31
CA ASP A 58 -19.46 -23.17 6.69
C ASP A 58 -18.38 -22.47 5.85
N ASP A 59 -17.09 -22.79 6.09
CA ASP A 59 -15.94 -22.16 5.42
C ASP A 59 -16.03 -22.23 3.89
N ARG A 60 -16.78 -23.20 3.35
CA ARG A 60 -17.02 -23.38 1.90
C ARG A 60 -17.84 -22.26 1.26
N TYR A 61 -18.67 -21.56 2.04
CA TYR A 61 -19.50 -20.44 1.57
C TYR A 61 -18.97 -19.07 2.01
N VAL A 62 -17.84 -19.03 2.73
CA VAL A 62 -17.20 -17.78 3.16
C VAL A 62 -16.27 -17.26 2.07
N HIS A 63 -16.77 -16.37 1.22
CA HIS A 63 -15.91 -15.60 0.32
C HIS A 63 -15.18 -14.50 1.09
N THR A 64 -13.94 -14.77 1.50
CA THR A 64 -13.09 -13.76 2.15
C THR A 64 -12.65 -12.69 1.14
N PHE A 65 -12.96 -11.42 1.43
CA PHE A 65 -12.54 -10.30 0.57
C PHE A 65 -11.08 -9.94 0.86
N SER A 66 -10.25 -9.96 -0.18
CA SER A 66 -8.86 -9.52 -0.13
C SER A 66 -8.64 -8.44 -1.17
N ARG A 67 -8.27 -7.23 -0.72
CA ARG A 67 -7.93 -6.12 -1.60
C ARG A 67 -6.46 -5.76 -1.53
N LYS A 68 -5.87 -5.54 -2.70
CA LYS A 68 -4.52 -4.95 -2.82
C LYS A 68 -4.65 -3.44 -2.70
N VAL A 69 -4.08 -2.90 -1.63
CA VAL A 69 -4.02 -1.47 -1.36
C VAL A 69 -2.61 -0.94 -1.56
N TYR A 70 -2.50 0.34 -1.88
CA TYR A 70 -1.22 1.00 -2.08
C TYR A 70 -1.03 2.11 -1.06
N TYR A 71 0.14 2.14 -0.43
CA TYR A 71 0.49 3.18 0.54
C TYR A 71 1.64 4.05 0.09
N CYS A 72 1.56 5.33 0.46
CA CYS A 72 2.64 6.28 0.29
C CYS A 72 3.82 5.98 1.24
N PRO A 73 5.08 6.28 0.89
CA PRO A 73 6.23 6.02 1.78
C PRO A 73 6.13 6.65 3.17
N LYS A 74 5.49 7.83 3.29
CA LYS A 74 5.22 8.48 4.58
C LYS A 74 4.19 7.71 5.40
N CYS A 75 3.08 7.33 4.76
CA CYS A 75 1.96 6.60 5.34
C CYS A 75 2.39 5.22 5.84
N ALA A 76 3.18 4.52 5.03
CA ALA A 76 3.71 3.20 5.39
C ALA A 76 4.71 3.24 6.55
N ARG A 77 5.41 4.36 6.78
CA ARG A 77 6.24 4.54 7.98
C ARG A 77 5.37 4.78 9.22
N PHE A 78 4.34 5.62 9.09
CA PHE A 78 3.40 5.91 10.19
C PHE A 78 2.64 4.66 10.64
N LEU A 79 2.16 3.86 9.68
CA LEU A 79 1.47 2.59 9.94
C LEU A 79 2.42 1.46 10.38
N GLY A 80 3.73 1.68 10.48
CA GLY A 80 4.71 0.65 10.84
C GLY A 80 4.93 -0.43 9.76
N ILE A 81 4.26 -0.34 8.61
CA ILE A 81 4.36 -1.28 7.49
C ILE A 81 5.79 -1.33 6.93
N ARG A 82 6.47 -0.17 6.86
CA ARG A 82 7.87 -0.07 6.40
C ARG A 82 8.77 0.42 7.53
N LYS A 83 9.58 -0.49 8.10
CA LYS A 83 10.65 -0.12 9.03
C LYS A 83 11.73 0.72 8.33
N PRO A 84 12.30 1.74 8.99
CA PRO A 84 13.47 2.44 8.46
C PRO A 84 14.64 1.44 8.38
N LYS A 85 15.39 1.48 7.28
CA LYS A 85 16.62 0.70 7.17
C LYS A 85 17.62 1.27 8.18
N ARG A 86 18.04 0.46 9.16
CA ARG A 86 19.13 0.83 10.07
C ARG A 86 20.42 0.97 9.25
N ARG A 87 21.18 2.03 9.54
CA ARG A 87 22.42 2.37 8.85
C ARG A 87 23.59 1.64 9.48
#